data_AF-A0A919EZF1-F1
#
_entry.id   AF-A0A919EZF1-F1
#
_cell.length_a   1.000
_cell.length_b   1.000
_cell.length_c   1.000
_cell.angle_alpha   90.00
_cell.angle_beta   90.00
_cell.angle_gamma   90.00
#
_symmetry.space_group_name_H-M   'P 1'
#
loop_
_entity.id
_entity.type
_entity.pdbx_description
1 polymer ?
#
loop_
_entity_poly.entity_id
_entity_poly.type
_entity_poly.pdbx_seq_one_letter_code
_entity_poly.pdbx_strand_id
1 'polypeptide(L)' 'MTVINMGMRSMRRRTARRGMSGRQLLAAQAAVAGSLAAVLLVKELPGLVRELRIYRMTGGLRAHRRYP' A
#
# COMPACT_ATOMS: atom_id res chain seq x y z
N MET A 1 28.40 33.14 -44.00
CA MET A 1 27.01 32.85 -44.41
C MET A 1 26.43 31.84 -43.42
N THR A 2 25.59 32.34 -42.52
CA THR A 2 25.06 31.63 -41.35
C THR A 2 23.67 31.10 -41.68
N VAL A 3 23.50 29.79 -41.86
CA VAL A 3 22.17 29.18 -42.04
C VAL A 3 21.78 28.37 -40.80
N ILE A 4 21.28 29.13 -39.83
CA ILE A 4 20.04 28.89 -39.06
C ILE A 4 19.72 27.41 -38.78
N ASN A 5 20.18 27.00 -37.60
CA ASN A 5 19.51 26.11 -36.66
C ASN A 5 17.97 26.16 -36.75
N MET A 6 17.35 25.23 -37.49
CA MET A 6 15.91 25.03 -37.51
C MET A 6 15.57 23.93 -36.49
N GLY A 7 15.30 24.37 -35.26
CA GLY A 7 14.88 23.49 -34.18
C GLY A 7 13.53 22.83 -34.47
N MET A 8 13.51 21.50 -34.49
CA MET A 8 12.31 20.70 -34.27
C MET A 8 12.41 19.97 -32.92
N ARG A 9 12.59 20.73 -31.84
CA ARG A 9 12.32 20.28 -30.46
C ARG A 9 10.93 20.73 -30.04
N SER A 10 9.87 20.17 -30.63
CA SER A 10 8.52 20.49 -30.14
C SER A 10 7.47 19.49 -30.60
N MET A 11 7.72 18.19 -30.43
CA MET A 11 6.62 17.24 -30.32
C MET A 11 6.59 16.54 -28.97
N ARG A 12 6.79 17.33 -27.90
CA ARG A 12 6.26 16.98 -26.58
C ARG A 12 4.74 17.07 -26.72
N ARG A 13 4.11 15.98 -27.17
CA ARG A 13 2.68 15.73 -27.11
C ARG A 13 2.27 15.85 -25.64
N ARG A 14 2.08 17.08 -25.17
CA ARG A 14 1.26 17.37 -24.01
C ARG A 14 -0.15 17.13 -24.51
N THR A 15 -0.53 15.86 -24.47
CA THR A 15 -1.92 15.44 -24.39
C THR A 15 -2.53 16.29 -23.29
N ALA A 16 -3.20 17.36 -23.69
CA ALA A 16 -4.14 18.09 -22.88
C ALA A 16 -5.35 17.17 -22.65
N ARG A 17 -5.12 16.03 -22.00
CA ARG A 17 -6.19 15.34 -21.29
C ARG A 17 -6.46 16.19 -20.06
N ARG A 18 -7.72 16.39 -19.71
CA ARG A 18 -8.16 16.71 -18.34
C ARG A 18 -7.71 15.59 -17.39
N GLY A 19 -6.41 15.40 -17.28
CA GLY A 19 -5.76 14.25 -16.70
C GLY A 19 -5.30 14.64 -15.32
N MET A 20 -5.92 14.00 -14.33
CA MET A 20 -5.48 13.99 -12.95
C MET A 20 -3.95 13.94 -12.91
N SER A 21 -3.33 14.91 -12.24
CA SER A 21 -1.86 15.04 -12.22
C SER A 21 -1.23 13.74 -11.70
N GLY A 22 -0.02 13.40 -12.16
CA GLY A 22 0.66 12.17 -11.71
C GLY A 22 0.74 12.03 -10.18
N ARG A 23 0.85 13.15 -9.46
CA ARG A 23 0.79 13.19 -7.99
C ARG A 23 -0.56 12.77 -7.43
N GLN A 24 -1.66 13.22 -8.04
CA GLN A 24 -3.01 12.84 -7.62
C GLN A 24 -3.28 11.35 -7.88
N LEU A 25 -2.75 10.79 -8.96
CA LEU A 25 -2.84 9.35 -9.24
C LEU A 25 -2.08 8.54 -8.19
N LEU A 26 -0.85 8.94 -7.84
CA LEU A 26 -0.07 8.29 -6.80
C LEU A 26 -0.74 8.37 -5.43
N ALA A 27 -1.32 9.53 -5.09
CA ALA A 27 -2.07 9.69 -3.84
C ALA A 27 -3.32 8.78 -3.81
N ALA A 28 -4.05 8.67 -4.92
CA ALA A 28 -5.20 7.77 -5.02
C ALA A 28 -4.78 6.30 -4.89
N GLN A 29 -3.68 5.89 -5.54
CA GLN A 29 -3.15 4.53 -5.40
C GLN A 29 -2.71 4.23 -3.96
N ALA A 30 -2.03 5.17 -3.31
CA ALA A 30 -1.62 5.01 -1.92
C ALA A 30 -2.83 4.92 -0.97
N ALA A 31 -3.87 5.72 -1.20
CA ALA A 31 -5.11 5.67 -0.43
C ALA A 31 -5.83 4.32 -0.59
N VAL A 32 -5.93 3.81 -1.82
CA VAL A 32 -6.55 2.50 -2.10
C VAL A 32 -5.74 1.37 -1.49
N ALA A 33 -4.43 1.33 -1.71
CA ALA A 33 -3.57 0.29 -1.15
C ALA A 33 -3.52 0.34 0.39
N GLY A 34 -3.44 1.55 0.96
CA GLY A 34 -3.42 1.77 2.40
C GLY A 34 -4.72 1.37 3.09
N SER A 35 -5.87 1.71 2.50
CA SER A 35 -7.17 1.30 3.05
C SER A 35 -7.38 -0.22 2.99
N LEU A 36 -6.97 -0.87 1.90
CA LEU A 36 -7.00 -2.33 1.79
C LEU A 36 -6.14 -2.99 2.88
N ALA A 37 -4.90 -2.53 3.05
CA ALA A 37 -4.01 -3.03 4.10
C ALA A 37 -4.56 -2.80 5.50
N ALA A 38 -5.17 -1.63 5.75
CA ALA A 38 -5.80 -1.31 7.03
C ALA A 38 -6.99 -2.23 7.34
N VAL A 39 -7.85 -2.53 6.36
CA VAL A 39 -8.97 -3.47 6.53
C VAL A 39 -8.47 -4.86 6.87
N LEU A 40 -7.43 -5.33 6.17
CA LEU A 40 -6.80 -6.63 6.46
C LEU A 40 -6.21 -6.65 7.87
N LEU A 41 -5.49 -5.60 8.27
CA LEU A 41 -5.00 -5.49 9.65
C LEU A 41 -6.15 -5.54 10.65
N VAL A 42 -7.20 -4.75 10.48
CA VAL A 42 -8.35 -4.73 11.40
C VAL A 42 -9.08 -6.09 11.45
N LYS A 43 -9.08 -6.87 10.37
CA LYS A 43 -9.69 -8.21 10.33
C LYS A 43 -8.80 -9.30 10.90
N GLU A 44 -7.51 -9.28 10.61
CA GLU A 44 -6.55 -10.32 11.02
C GLU A 44 -6.03 -10.09 12.46
N LEU A 45 -5.91 -8.84 12.90
CA LEU A 45 -5.50 -8.49 14.27
C LEU A 45 -6.38 -9.10 15.36
N PRO A 46 -7.73 -9.06 15.32
CA PRO A 46 -8.54 -9.69 16.35
C PRO A 46 -8.39 -11.21 16.37
N GLY A 47 -8.10 -11.84 15.23
CA GLY A 47 -7.76 -13.27 15.15
C GLY A 47 -6.46 -13.57 15.89
N LEU A 48 -5.38 -12.86 15.56
CA LEU A 48 -4.09 -12.98 16.23
C LEU A 48 -4.15 -12.63 17.71
N VAL A 49 -4.86 -11.57 18.07
CA VAL A 49 -5.05 -11.16 19.46
C VAL A 49 -5.87 -12.18 20.22
N ARG A 50 -6.88 -12.79 19.60
CA ARG A 50 -7.66 -13.89 20.19
C ARG A 50 -6.78 -15.10 20.44
N GLU A 51 -5.97 -15.51 19.47
CA GLU A 51 -5.05 -16.64 19.60
C GLU A 51 -4.00 -16.39 20.68
N LEU A 52 -3.39 -15.19 20.69
CA LEU A 52 -2.46 -14.76 21.74
C LEU A 52 -3.12 -14.68 23.11
N ARG A 53 -4.37 -14.23 23.19
CA ARG A 53 -5.13 -14.17 24.45
C ARG A 53 -5.44 -15.56 24.97
N ILE A 54 -5.84 -16.49 24.09
CA ILE A 54 -6.00 -17.91 24.44
C ILE A 54 -4.68 -18.45 24.93
N TYR A 55 -3.59 -18.25 24.18
CA TYR A 55 -2.24 -18.67 24.58
C TYR A 55 -1.84 -18.09 25.95
N ARG A 56 -2.23 -16.85 26.27
CA ARG A 56 -1.99 -16.26 27.59
C ARG A 56 -2.87 -16.86 28.68
N MET A 57 -4.15 -17.12 28.40
CA MET A 57 -5.11 -17.71 29.34
C MET A 57 -4.80 -19.18 29.63
N THR A 58 -4.36 -19.92 28.62
CA THR A 58 -3.92 -21.30 28.75
C THR A 58 -2.48 -21.39 29.23
N GLY A 59 -1.77 -20.29 29.53
CA GLY A 59 -0.40 -20.33 30.05
C GLY A 59 0.66 -20.80 29.05
N GLY A 60 0.33 -20.82 27.76
CA GLY A 60 1.22 -21.16 26.66
C GLY A 60 1.72 -22.61 26.67
N LEU A 61 2.87 -22.85 26.03
CA LEU A 61 3.57 -24.16 25.98
C LEU A 61 3.78 -24.81 27.37
N ARG A 62 3.60 -24.07 28.47
CA ARG A 62 3.66 -24.59 29.84
C ARG A 62 2.41 -25.34 30.32
N ALA A 63 1.21 -25.11 29.75
CA ALA A 63 0.05 -25.93 30.10
C ALA A 63 -0.02 -27.27 29.35
N HIS A 64 0.58 -27.35 28.16
CA HIS A 64 0.73 -28.61 27.44
C HIS A 64 1.69 -29.59 28.14
N ARG A 65 2.45 -29.12 29.15
CA ARG A 65 3.39 -29.94 29.94
C ARG A 65 2.74 -30.65 31.14
N ARG A 66 1.45 -30.43 31.37
CA ARG A 66 0.71 -30.95 32.53
C ARG A 66 -0.30 -32.04 32.18
N TYR A 67 -0.11 -32.70 31.04
CA TYR A 67 -0.66 -34.02 30.76
C TYR A 67 0.52 -34.96 30.45
N PRO A 68 0.72 -36.03 31.25
CA PRO A 68 1.70 -37.09 30.95
C PRO A 68 1.31 -37.89 29.70
#